data_AF-A0A4Y8IGN6-F1
#
_entry.id   AF-A0A4Y8IGN6-F1
#
_cell.length_a   1.000
_cell.length_b   1.000
_cell.length_c   1.000
_cell.angle_alpha   90.00
_cell.angle_beta   90.00
_cell.angle_gamma   90.00
#
_symmetry.space_group_name_H-M   'P 1'
#
loop_
_entity.id
_entity.type
_entity.pdbx_description
1 polymer ?
#
loop_
_entity_poly.entity_id
_entity_poly.type
_entity_poly.pdbx_seq_one_letter_code
_entity_poly.pdbx_strand_id
1 'polypeptide(L)'
;MNHEVAAELINDHATIIPNYNEFDPSFWFKVKEELTDKQWTYVQKRIIEDKPLKLIALEEQTTIDAVRGWGKEVKRKLKPVLTEYIDIE
;
A
#
# COMPACT_ATOMS: atom_id res chain seq x y z
N MET A 1 13.71 -37.25 -7.22
CA MET A 1 13.96 -36.71 -8.57
C MET A 1 12.75 -37.11 -9.40
N ASN A 2 11.74 -36.30 -9.69
CA ASN A 2 11.55 -34.84 -9.76
C ASN A 2 10.15 -34.54 -9.16
N HIS A 3 10.04 -33.76 -8.08
CA HIS A 3 9.60 -32.35 -8.07
C HIS A 3 8.59 -31.96 -9.17
N GLU A 4 7.44 -31.46 -8.68
CA GLU A 4 6.62 -30.39 -9.28
C GLU A 4 5.58 -30.77 -10.34
N VAL A 5 4.42 -31.25 -9.86
CA VAL A 5 3.15 -31.20 -10.61
C VAL A 5 2.10 -30.34 -9.87
N ALA A 6 2.54 -29.41 -9.02
CA ALA A 6 1.66 -28.60 -8.16
C ALA A 6 1.84 -27.09 -8.36
N ALA A 7 2.32 -26.65 -9.53
CA ALA A 7 2.53 -25.24 -9.84
C ALA A 7 1.48 -24.66 -10.81
N GLU A 8 0.49 -25.45 -11.25
CA GLU A 8 -0.52 -25.02 -12.25
C GLU A 8 -1.91 -24.75 -11.65
N LEU A 9 -2.01 -24.17 -10.45
CA LEU A 9 -3.31 -23.79 -9.86
C LEU A 9 -3.38 -22.38 -9.24
N ILE A 10 -2.42 -21.49 -9.54
CA ILE A 10 -2.48 -20.11 -9.03
C ILE A 10 -2.36 -19.13 -10.20
N ASN A 11 -3.29 -19.22 -11.14
CA ASN A 11 -3.55 -18.18 -12.11
C ASN A 11 -5.07 -18.08 -12.26
N ASP A 12 -5.68 -17.00 -11.76
CA ASP A 12 -6.91 -16.36 -12.31
C ASP A 12 -7.47 -15.19 -11.46
N HIS A 13 -6.80 -14.71 -10.39
CA HIS A 13 -7.29 -13.56 -9.61
C HIS A 13 -6.27 -12.43 -9.36
N ALA A 14 -5.17 -12.36 -10.10
CA ALA A 14 -4.14 -11.33 -9.94
C ALA A 14 -4.11 -10.25 -11.04
N THR A 15 -5.14 -10.15 -11.87
CA THR A 15 -5.22 -9.13 -12.93
C THR A 15 -6.17 -8.01 -12.49
N ILE A 16 -5.70 -7.10 -11.63
CA ILE A 16 -5.84 -5.63 -11.63
C ILE A 16 -5.19 -5.15 -10.31
N ILE A 17 -3.86 -5.23 -10.19
CA ILE A 17 -3.16 -4.31 -9.29
C ILE A 17 -2.40 -3.37 -10.22
N PRO A 18 -2.78 -2.08 -10.33
CA PRO A 18 -2.01 -1.12 -11.13
C PRO A 18 -0.57 -1.18 -10.65
N ASN A 19 0.36 -1.28 -11.60
CA ASN A 19 1.77 -1.41 -11.31
C ASN A 19 2.20 -0.14 -10.56
N TYR A 20 2.53 -0.25 -9.27
CA TYR A 20 2.90 0.90 -8.43
C TYR A 20 4.08 1.71 -9.00
N ASN A 21 4.88 1.12 -9.91
CA ASN A 21 5.94 1.80 -10.66
C ASN A 21 5.46 2.78 -11.73
N GLU A 22 4.15 2.88 -12.04
CA GLU A 22 3.61 3.82 -13.02
C GLU A 22 3.28 5.20 -12.44
N PHE A 23 3.36 5.38 -11.11
CA PHE A 23 3.17 6.70 -10.51
C PHE A 23 4.45 7.55 -10.61
N ASP A 24 4.32 8.73 -11.21
CA ASP A 24 5.42 9.70 -11.33
C ASP A 24 6.00 10.06 -9.94
N PRO A 25 7.32 10.28 -9.79
CA PRO A 25 7.93 10.71 -8.52
C PRO A 25 7.25 11.92 -7.87
N SER A 26 6.69 12.83 -8.68
CA SER A 26 5.96 14.01 -8.21
C SER A 26 4.66 13.65 -7.47
N PHE A 27 4.01 12.55 -7.85
CA PHE A 27 2.84 12.03 -7.14
C PHE A 27 3.23 11.57 -5.73
N TRP A 28 4.28 10.75 -5.62
CA TRP A 28 4.75 10.26 -4.32
C TRP A 28 5.24 11.38 -3.40
N PHE A 29 5.82 12.44 -3.98
CA PHE A 29 6.18 13.64 -3.23
C PHE A 29 4.95 14.28 -2.58
N LYS A 30 3.90 14.57 -3.36
CA LYS A 30 2.63 15.14 -2.82
C LYS A 30 1.96 14.23 -1.80
N VAL A 31 1.91 12.92 -2.09
CA VAL A 31 1.36 11.92 -1.16
C VAL A 31 2.11 11.96 0.17
N LYS A 32 3.45 12.05 0.14
CA LYS A 32 4.25 12.12 1.36
C LYS A 32 4.05 13.43 2.12
N GLU A 33 3.93 14.57 1.43
CA GLU A 33 3.71 15.88 2.05
C GLU A 33 2.41 15.97 2.87
N GLU A 34 1.34 15.30 2.41
CA GLU A 34 0.05 15.30 3.10
C GLU A 34 0.02 14.40 4.35
N LEU A 35 0.99 13.51 4.51
CA LEU A 35 0.99 12.46 5.53
C LEU A 35 2.00 12.74 6.64
N THR A 36 1.66 12.34 7.87
CA THR A 36 2.64 12.29 8.96
C THR A 36 3.60 11.12 8.78
N ASP A 37 4.73 11.11 9.49
CA ASP A 37 5.71 10.01 9.39
C ASP A 37 5.08 8.64 9.59
N LYS A 38 4.19 8.48 10.59
CA LYS A 38 3.50 7.20 10.85
C LYS A 38 2.50 6.82 9.75
N GLN A 39 1.86 7.80 9.14
CA GLN A 39 0.96 7.59 8.01
C GLN A 39 1.76 7.21 6.74
N TRP A 40 2.90 7.85 6.51
CA TRP A 40 3.82 7.49 5.43
C TRP A 40 4.43 6.11 5.63
N THR A 41 4.81 5.74 6.86
CA THR A 41 5.25 4.38 7.20
C THR A 41 4.18 3.34 6.85
N TYR A 42 2.91 3.64 7.10
CA TYR A 42 1.81 2.77 6.67
C TYR A 42 1.81 2.62 5.14
N VAL A 43 1.95 3.70 4.38
CA VAL A 43 1.98 3.64 2.91
C VAL A 43 3.18 2.83 2.42
N GLN A 44 4.40 3.11 2.87
CA GLN A 44 5.58 2.35 2.44
C GLN A 44 5.43 0.86 2.77
N LYS A 45 5.16 0.54 4.04
CA LYS A 45 5.18 -0.86 4.47
C LYS A 45 3.95 -1.64 4.00
N ARG A 46 2.74 -1.06 4.08
CA ARG A 46 1.52 -1.79 3.72
C ARG A 46 1.22 -1.74 2.23
N ILE A 47 1.47 -0.61 1.58
CA ILE A 47 1.01 -0.38 0.20
C ILE A 47 2.12 -0.67 -0.80
N ILE A 48 3.35 -0.20 -0.54
CA ILE A 48 4.49 -0.42 -1.45
C ILE A 48 5.14 -1.79 -1.21
N GLU A 49 5.35 -2.19 0.04
CA GLU A 49 6.02 -3.45 0.40
C GLU A 49 5.03 -4.64 0.64
N ASP A 50 3.72 -4.40 0.53
CA ASP A 50 2.63 -5.36 0.83
C ASP A 50 2.75 -6.08 2.20
N LYS A 51 3.38 -5.46 3.20
CA LYS A 51 3.53 -6.09 4.52
C LYS A 51 2.19 -6.22 5.25
N PRO A 52 1.97 -7.33 5.98
CA PRO A 52 0.79 -7.50 6.81
C PRO A 52 0.82 -6.56 8.02
N LEU A 53 -0.35 -6.06 8.44
CA LEU A 53 -0.48 -5.11 9.58
C LEU A 53 0.17 -5.62 10.87
N LYS A 54 0.15 -6.93 11.11
CA LYS A 54 0.80 -7.57 12.27
C LYS A 54 2.31 -7.38 12.25
N LEU A 55 2.94 -7.52 11.09
CA LEU A 55 4.38 -7.33 10.94
C LEU A 55 4.76 -5.86 11.10
N ILE A 56 3.97 -4.95 10.53
CA ILE A 56 4.18 -3.50 10.68
C ILE A 56 4.07 -3.10 12.15
N ALA A 57 3.06 -3.60 12.87
CA ALA A 57 2.89 -3.33 14.30
C ALA A 57 4.09 -3.81 15.12
N LEU A 58 4.62 -5.00 14.80
CA LEU A 58 5.82 -5.54 15.44
C LEU A 58 7.07 -4.70 15.16
N GLU A 59 7.33 -4.37 13.89
CA GLU A 59 8.50 -3.58 13.47
C GLU A 59 8.47 -2.15 14.04
N GLU A 60 7.29 -1.54 14.09
CA GLU A 60 7.08 -0.17 14.59
C GLU A 60 6.82 -0.10 16.10
N GLN A 61 6.91 -1.24 16.81
CA GLN A 61 6.67 -1.35 18.25
C GLN A 61 5.34 -0.68 18.68
N THR A 62 4.29 -0.95 17.91
CA THR A 62 2.96 -0.38 18.12
C THR A 62 1.89 -1.47 18.10
N THR A 63 0.62 -1.08 18.26
CA THR A 63 -0.51 -2.01 18.18
C THR A 63 -1.06 -2.10 16.76
N ILE A 64 -1.64 -3.26 16.41
CA ILE A 64 -2.33 -3.44 15.12
C ILE A 64 -3.44 -2.40 14.95
N ASP A 65 -4.09 -2.00 16.04
CA ASP A 65 -5.14 -0.99 16.05
C ASP A 65 -4.60 0.40 15.68
N ALA A 66 -3.43 0.79 16.22
CA ALA A 66 -2.75 2.01 15.81
C ALA A 66 -2.41 2.01 14.31
N VAL A 67 -1.88 0.89 13.79
CA VAL A 67 -1.58 0.75 12.35
C VAL A 67 -2.86 0.85 11.50
N ARG A 68 -3.97 0.27 11.95
CA ARG A 68 -5.29 0.45 11.29
C ARG A 68 -5.73 1.91 11.31
N GLY A 69 -5.51 2.61 12.42
CA GLY A 69 -5.74 4.04 12.56
C GLY A 69 -4.95 4.86 11.54
N TRP A 70 -3.66 4.54 11.34
CA TRP A 70 -2.83 5.18 10.33
C TRP A 70 -3.44 5.00 8.93
N GLY A 71 -3.85 3.78 8.58
CA GLY A 71 -4.49 3.50 7.29
C GLY A 71 -5.81 4.25 7.08
N LYS A 72 -6.61 4.43 8.13
CA LYS A 72 -7.86 5.21 8.06
C LYS A 72 -7.58 6.69 7.79
N GLU A 73 -6.60 7.27 8.48
CA GLU A 73 -6.22 8.66 8.27
C GLU A 73 -5.55 8.89 6.91
N VAL A 74 -4.70 7.96 6.46
CA VAL A 74 -4.13 7.97 5.10
C VAL A 74 -5.23 8.04 4.06
N LYS A 75 -6.23 7.16 4.13
CA LYS A 75 -7.37 7.18 3.19
C LYS A 75 -8.13 8.50 3.23
N ARG A 76 -8.36 9.06 4.42
CA ARG A 76 -9.05 10.34 4.58
C ARG A 76 -8.30 11.50 3.94
N LYS A 77 -6.98 11.55 4.11
CA LYS A 77 -6.10 12.61 3.61
C LYS A 77 -5.77 12.49 2.13
N LEU A 78 -5.57 11.27 1.64
CA LEU A 78 -5.24 11.04 0.23
C LEU A 78 -6.48 11.07 -0.67
N LYS A 79 -7.70 10.98 -0.14
CA LYS A 79 -8.93 11.07 -0.94
C LYS A 79 -8.96 12.30 -1.87
N PRO A 80 -8.73 13.55 -1.40
CA PRO A 80 -8.67 14.71 -2.30
C PRO A 80 -7.53 14.61 -3.30
N VAL A 81 -6.31 14.25 -2.87
CA VAL A 81 -5.13 14.11 -3.75
C VAL A 81 -5.38 13.10 -4.87
N LEU A 82 -5.98 11.96 -4.54
CA LEU A 82 -6.29 10.93 -5.53
C LEU A 82 -7.41 11.36 -6.48
N THR A 83 -8.36 12.18 -6.02
CA THR A 83 -9.43 12.69 -6.89
C THR A 83 -8.83 13.56 -8.00
N GLU A 84 -7.86 14.41 -7.68
CA GLU A 84 -7.17 15.25 -8.68
C GLU A 84 -6.35 14.45 -9.71
N TYR A 85 -5.97 13.20 -9.39
CA TYR A 85 -5.16 12.34 -10.27
C TYR A 85 -5.97 11.26 -11.00
N ILE A 86 -7.21 11.00 -10.59
CA ILE A 86 -8.09 9.95 -11.16
C ILE A 86 -9.23 10.56 -11.99
N ASP A 87 -9.24 11.88 -12.22
CA ASP A 87 -10.03 12.50 -13.29
C ASP A 87 -9.49 12.02 -14.66
N ILE A 88 -9.93 10.83 -15.04
CA ILE A 88 -9.89 10.31 -16.39
C ILE A 88 -11.11 10.94 -17.08
N GLU A 89 -10.91 12.02 -17.84
CA GLU A 89 -11.87 12.49 -18.85
C GLU A 89 -12.06 11.43 -19.95
#